data_AF-A0A7R9LTG7-F1
#
_entry.id   AF-A0A7R9LTG7-F1
#
_cell.length_a   1.000
_cell.length_b   1.000
_cell.length_c   1.000
_cell.angle_alpha   90.00
_cell.angle_beta   90.00
_cell.angle_gamma   90.00
#
_symmetry.space_group_name_H-M   'P 1'
#
loop_
_entity.id
_entity.type
_entity.pdbx_description
1 polymer ?
#
loop_
_entity_poly.entity_id
_entity_poly.type
_entity_poly.pdbx_seq_one_letter_code
_entity_poly.pdbx_strand_id
1 'polypeptide(L)'
;DGPHQQILNATLAYPGNEVTYYSDIKQVKDLSYSGKIIYSPSKGKLITIEHKESITNPTQAIFVKSEAKISYSWKADTKAVTLESGWSEPDVFKYRRVLLVNDKKMNHVDVQYNKATGALQAQATCEFHDRALDLKVDNVMNPKLANYGFRLGQKSYKFSVNRVPKESISLKLDSAENSQWKEFKVRVSRKEKSSINMVRANGAALNAWIDPYGLKEKRAHLDFKSPKYNLDHTGDIVYNKVDRKFTWDSKTNRNGQPYLTFEAQCAPRQRSYFILKKIKSPDDVSKLEYFQDKG
;
A
#
# COMPACT_ATOMS: atom_id res chain seq x y z
N ASP A 1 -51.62 -6.79 -11.90
CA ASP A 1 -50.33 -7.37 -11.46
C ASP A 1 -50.09 -7.08 -10.00
N GLY A 2 -50.23 -8.09 -9.15
CA GLY A 2 -50.04 -7.97 -7.69
C GLY A 2 -48.60 -8.27 -7.27
N PRO A 3 -48.22 -8.03 -6.00
CA PRO A 3 -46.89 -8.37 -5.50
C PRO A 3 -46.64 -9.88 -5.61
N HIS A 4 -45.62 -10.27 -6.37
CA HIS A 4 -45.18 -11.67 -6.49
C HIS A 4 -44.33 -12.07 -5.27
N GLN A 5 -44.62 -13.24 -4.70
CA GLN A 5 -43.86 -13.85 -3.60
C GLN A 5 -43.29 -15.19 -4.06
N GLN A 6 -42.00 -15.42 -3.78
CA GLN A 6 -41.32 -16.69 -4.01
C GLN A 6 -40.80 -17.24 -2.69
N ILE A 7 -40.97 -18.53 -2.47
CA ILE A 7 -40.56 -19.23 -1.25
C ILE A 7 -39.73 -20.44 -1.65
N LEU A 8 -38.57 -20.61 -1.01
CA LEU A 8 -37.69 -21.76 -1.17
C LEU A 8 -37.41 -22.37 0.21
N ASN A 9 -37.67 -23.67 0.33
CA ASN A 9 -37.37 -24.46 1.52
C ASN A 9 -36.44 -25.61 1.14
N ALA A 10 -35.34 -25.77 1.85
CA ALA A 10 -34.39 -26.87 1.66
C ALA A 10 -33.87 -27.39 3.00
N THR A 11 -33.78 -28.71 3.13
CA THR A 11 -33.20 -29.38 4.30
C THR A 11 -32.19 -30.39 3.82
N LEU A 12 -31.00 -30.37 4.43
CA LEU A 12 -29.92 -31.31 4.16
C LEU A 12 -29.50 -31.95 5.48
N ALA A 13 -29.61 -33.28 5.55
CA ALA A 13 -29.28 -34.05 6.75
C ALA A 13 -28.09 -34.97 6.48
N TYR A 14 -27.06 -34.89 7.33
CA TYR A 14 -25.95 -35.85 7.39
C TYR A 14 -25.80 -36.35 8.83
N PRO A 15 -25.14 -37.49 9.07
CA PRO A 15 -25.00 -38.04 10.43
C PRO A 15 -24.47 -37.00 11.42
N GLY A 16 -25.27 -36.66 12.43
CA GLY A 16 -24.92 -35.71 13.49
C GLY A 16 -25.20 -34.23 13.21
N ASN A 17 -25.56 -33.83 11.98
CA ASN A 17 -25.87 -32.44 11.64
C ASN A 17 -27.08 -32.33 10.69
N GLU A 18 -28.04 -31.50 11.10
CA GLU A 18 -29.15 -31.08 10.25
C GLU A 18 -28.94 -29.61 9.88
N VAL A 19 -28.87 -29.35 8.57
CA VAL A 19 -28.79 -27.99 8.03
C VAL A 19 -30.12 -27.66 7.38
N THR A 20 -30.78 -26.65 7.91
CA THR A 20 -32.08 -26.18 7.41
C THR A 20 -31.90 -24.79 6.79
N TYR A 21 -32.49 -24.59 5.62
CA TYR A 21 -32.52 -23.32 4.91
C TYR A 21 -33.95 -22.97 4.52
N TYR A 22 -34.39 -21.81 4.98
CA TYR A 22 -35.65 -21.19 4.58
C TYR A 22 -35.33 -19.85 3.93
N SER A 23 -35.94 -19.55 2.80
CA SER A 23 -35.86 -18.23 2.18
C SER A 23 -37.21 -17.85 1.59
N ASP A 24 -37.70 -16.67 1.95
CA ASP A 24 -38.80 -16.02 1.28
C ASP A 24 -38.34 -14.66 0.74
N ILE A 25 -38.79 -14.34 -0.47
CA ILE A 25 -38.61 -13.02 -1.07
C ILE A 25 -39.95 -12.55 -1.63
N LYS A 26 -40.25 -11.28 -1.38
CA LYS A 26 -41.48 -10.62 -1.81
C LYS A 26 -41.13 -9.30 -2.46
N GLN A 27 -41.70 -9.06 -3.64
CA GLN A 27 -41.71 -7.72 -4.22
C GLN A 27 -42.71 -6.85 -3.46
N VAL A 28 -42.24 -5.75 -2.87
CA VAL A 28 -43.06 -4.85 -2.04
C VAL A 28 -43.61 -3.67 -2.85
N LYS A 29 -42.86 -3.26 -3.88
CA LYS A 29 -43.24 -2.29 -4.92
C LYS A 29 -42.30 -2.47 -6.12
N ASP A 30 -42.50 -1.72 -7.20
CA ASP A 30 -41.60 -1.75 -8.35
C ASP A 30 -40.14 -1.58 -7.92
N LEU A 31 -39.31 -2.51 -8.38
CA LEU A 31 -37.87 -2.56 -8.12
C LEU A 31 -37.48 -2.53 -6.62
N SER A 32 -38.38 -2.97 -5.73
CA SER A 32 -38.08 -3.09 -4.30
C SER A 32 -38.56 -4.43 -3.75
N TYR A 33 -37.68 -5.08 -3.02
CA TYR A 33 -37.86 -6.43 -2.51
C TYR A 33 -37.57 -6.47 -1.01
N SER A 34 -38.26 -7.37 -0.31
CA SER A 34 -37.96 -7.70 1.07
C SER A 34 -38.04 -9.20 1.25
N GLY A 35 -37.20 -9.75 2.11
CA GLY A 35 -37.21 -11.18 2.37
C GLY A 35 -36.61 -11.53 3.71
N LYS A 36 -36.72 -12.80 4.05
CA LYS A 36 -36.12 -13.37 5.25
C LYS A 36 -35.47 -14.70 4.88
N ILE A 37 -34.23 -14.86 5.33
CA ILE A 37 -33.50 -16.11 5.25
C ILE A 37 -33.32 -16.63 6.66
N ILE A 38 -33.65 -17.90 6.90
CA ILE A 38 -33.35 -18.59 8.15
C ILE A 38 -32.43 -19.76 7.81
N TYR A 39 -31.25 -19.73 8.40
CA TYR A 39 -30.23 -20.76 8.22
C TYR A 39 -29.90 -21.40 9.57
N SER A 40 -29.99 -22.71 9.64
CA SER A 40 -29.62 -23.51 10.81
C SER A 40 -28.33 -24.26 10.53
N PRO A 41 -27.14 -23.78 10.98
CA PRO A 41 -25.88 -24.52 10.79
C PRO A 41 -25.79 -25.81 11.61
N SER A 42 -26.58 -25.92 12.68
CA SER A 42 -26.59 -27.07 13.60
C SER A 42 -27.85 -27.02 14.46
N LYS A 43 -28.27 -28.17 15.00
CA LYS A 43 -29.49 -28.29 15.80
C LYS A 43 -29.60 -27.21 16.90
N GLY A 44 -30.71 -26.47 16.89
CA GLY A 44 -31.04 -25.44 17.89
C GLY A 44 -30.36 -24.08 17.69
N LYS A 45 -29.51 -23.92 16.67
CA LYS A 45 -28.83 -22.67 16.35
C LYS A 45 -29.40 -22.09 15.05
N LEU A 46 -30.15 -21.00 15.13
CA LEU A 46 -30.72 -20.31 13.96
C LEU A 46 -30.06 -18.96 13.71
N ILE A 47 -29.65 -18.70 12.47
CA ILE A 47 -29.27 -17.39 11.96
C ILE A 47 -30.45 -16.87 11.14
N THR A 48 -30.98 -15.71 11.52
CA THR A 48 -32.05 -15.04 10.78
C THR A 48 -31.47 -13.82 10.08
N ILE A 49 -31.69 -13.70 8.78
CA ILE A 49 -31.29 -12.56 7.95
C ILE A 49 -32.56 -11.96 7.35
N GLU A 50 -32.97 -10.80 7.86
CA GLU A 50 -34.03 -10.01 7.25
C GLU A 50 -33.40 -9.01 6.29
N HIS A 51 -33.78 -9.02 5.02
CA HIS A 51 -33.18 -8.17 4.01
C HIS A 51 -34.21 -7.34 3.25
N LYS A 52 -33.74 -6.18 2.78
CA LYS A 52 -34.48 -5.25 1.92
C LYS A 52 -33.55 -4.81 0.80
N GLU A 53 -34.06 -4.85 -0.42
CA GLU A 53 -33.35 -4.42 -1.61
C GLU A 53 -34.20 -3.38 -2.34
N SER A 54 -33.55 -2.36 -2.88
CA SER A 54 -34.19 -1.39 -3.76
C SER A 54 -33.26 -1.01 -4.88
N ILE A 55 -33.79 -0.95 -6.09
CA ILE A 55 -33.09 -0.52 -7.30
C ILE A 55 -33.82 0.72 -7.80
N THR A 56 -33.09 1.77 -8.17
CA THR A 56 -33.71 2.93 -8.83
C THR A 56 -34.22 2.55 -10.22
N ASN A 57 -35.23 3.27 -10.71
CA ASN A 57 -35.71 3.08 -12.09
C ASN A 57 -34.54 3.20 -13.08
N PRO A 58 -34.51 2.35 -14.13
CA PRO A 58 -33.44 2.34 -15.12
C PRO A 58 -33.44 3.66 -15.91
N THR A 59 -32.67 4.62 -15.41
CA THR A 59 -32.30 5.87 -16.08
C THR A 59 -30.77 5.94 -16.13
N GLN A 60 -30.17 7.08 -16.49
CA GLN A 60 -28.70 7.23 -16.46
C GLN A 60 -28.07 6.96 -15.08
N ALA A 61 -28.85 7.03 -14.00
CA ALA A 61 -28.42 6.73 -12.63
C ALA A 61 -29.10 5.43 -12.13
N ILE A 62 -28.39 4.30 -12.22
CA ILE A 62 -28.80 3.05 -11.59
C ILE A 62 -28.13 2.95 -10.23
N PHE A 63 -28.92 2.85 -9.18
CA PHE A 63 -28.47 2.74 -7.79
C PHE A 63 -29.16 1.56 -7.12
N VAL A 64 -28.35 0.68 -6.54
CA VAL A 64 -28.78 -0.49 -5.78
C VAL A 64 -28.50 -0.20 -4.31
N LYS A 65 -29.52 -0.35 -3.47
CA LYS A 65 -29.38 -0.37 -2.02
C LYS A 65 -29.81 -1.74 -1.51
N SER A 66 -28.99 -2.35 -0.68
CA SER A 66 -29.25 -3.60 0.02
C SER A 66 -29.03 -3.38 1.51
N GLU A 67 -30.01 -3.77 2.31
CA GLU A 67 -29.99 -3.69 3.76
C GLU A 67 -30.27 -5.08 4.31
N ALA A 68 -29.48 -5.52 5.28
CA ALA A 68 -29.67 -6.81 5.93
C ALA A 68 -29.51 -6.67 7.45
N LYS A 69 -30.44 -7.22 8.21
CA LYS A 69 -30.35 -7.39 9.67
C LYS A 69 -30.15 -8.86 9.97
N ILE A 70 -29.11 -9.18 10.73
CA ILE A 70 -28.71 -10.54 11.08
C ILE A 70 -28.84 -10.71 12.59
N SER A 71 -29.63 -11.69 13.00
CA SER A 71 -29.80 -12.10 14.40
C SER A 71 -29.50 -13.60 14.56
N TYR A 72 -29.26 -14.01 15.80
CA TYR A 72 -28.86 -15.36 16.15
C TYR A 72 -29.73 -15.85 17.31
N SER A 73 -30.19 -17.11 17.28
CA SER A 73 -31.00 -17.65 18.39
C SER A 73 -30.21 -17.91 19.68
N TRP A 74 -28.88 -17.95 19.59
CA TRP A 74 -27.99 -18.39 20.67
C TRP A 74 -27.06 -17.30 21.21
N LYS A 75 -27.16 -16.08 20.70
CA LYS A 75 -26.41 -14.93 21.20
C LYS A 75 -27.17 -13.63 20.96
N ALA A 76 -27.02 -12.68 21.87
CA ALA A 76 -27.70 -11.39 21.81
C ALA A 76 -27.17 -10.46 20.71
N ASP A 77 -25.99 -10.75 20.13
CA ASP A 77 -25.41 -9.94 19.07
C ASP A 77 -26.36 -9.77 17.89
N THR A 78 -26.54 -8.53 17.46
CA THR A 78 -27.17 -8.22 16.17
C THR A 78 -26.13 -7.62 15.24
N LYS A 79 -26.29 -7.88 13.93
CA LYS A 79 -25.51 -7.20 12.91
C LYS A 79 -26.45 -6.54 11.92
N ALA A 80 -26.10 -5.36 11.45
CA ALA A 80 -26.78 -4.73 10.33
C ALA A 80 -25.75 -4.42 9.24
N VAL A 81 -26.07 -4.74 7.99
CA VAL A 81 -25.24 -4.41 6.84
C VAL A 81 -26.06 -3.55 5.90
N THR A 82 -25.49 -2.41 5.50
CA THR A 82 -26.01 -1.59 4.41
C THR A 82 -24.97 -1.57 3.31
N LEU A 83 -25.40 -1.86 2.09
CA LEU A 83 -24.63 -1.72 0.87
C LEU A 83 -25.39 -0.83 -0.08
N GLU A 84 -24.69 0.14 -0.64
CA GLU A 84 -25.20 1.11 -1.60
C GLU A 84 -24.20 1.16 -2.75
N SER A 85 -24.64 0.90 -3.97
CA SER A 85 -23.74 0.91 -5.13
C SER A 85 -24.44 1.33 -6.39
N GLY A 86 -23.78 2.13 -7.20
CA GLY A 86 -24.31 2.50 -8.50
C GLY A 86 -23.78 3.83 -9.03
N TRP A 87 -24.32 4.24 -10.16
CA TRP A 87 -24.05 5.52 -10.77
C TRP A 87 -24.97 6.55 -10.14
N SER A 88 -24.43 7.46 -9.33
CA SER A 88 -25.20 8.55 -8.75
C SER A 88 -25.42 9.70 -9.74
N GLU A 89 -24.52 9.80 -10.71
CA GLU A 89 -24.52 10.75 -11.84
C GLU A 89 -23.99 9.99 -13.07
N PRO A 90 -24.15 10.51 -14.31
CA PRO A 90 -23.74 9.80 -15.52
C PRO A 90 -22.28 9.29 -15.51
N ASP A 91 -21.39 10.01 -14.82
CA ASP A 91 -19.97 9.69 -14.73
C ASP A 91 -19.49 9.35 -13.32
N VAL A 92 -20.34 9.35 -12.29
CA VAL A 92 -19.92 9.13 -10.90
C VAL A 92 -20.48 7.83 -10.37
N PHE A 93 -19.61 6.84 -10.24
CA PHE A 93 -19.91 5.60 -9.53
C PHE A 93 -19.62 5.77 -8.04
N LYS A 94 -20.56 5.34 -7.19
CA LYS A 94 -20.42 5.28 -5.74
C LYS A 94 -20.60 3.85 -5.27
N TYR A 95 -19.81 3.45 -4.29
CA TYR A 95 -19.98 2.23 -3.53
C TYR A 95 -19.78 2.54 -2.06
N ARG A 96 -20.75 2.20 -1.23
CA ARG A 96 -20.71 2.38 0.20
C ARG A 96 -21.16 1.11 0.88
N ARG A 97 -20.40 0.69 1.88
CA ARG A 97 -20.76 -0.42 2.77
C ARG A 97 -20.60 0.02 4.21
N VAL A 98 -21.56 -0.36 5.05
CA VAL A 98 -21.52 -0.17 6.49
C VAL A 98 -21.92 -1.48 7.14
N LEU A 99 -21.12 -1.96 8.10
CA LEU A 99 -21.45 -3.03 9.01
C LEU A 99 -21.56 -2.45 10.41
N LEU A 100 -22.73 -2.58 11.01
CA LEU A 100 -22.99 -2.33 12.41
C LEU A 100 -22.99 -3.66 13.17
N VAL A 101 -22.46 -3.68 14.38
CA VAL A 101 -22.66 -4.76 15.36
C VAL A 101 -23.15 -4.12 16.64
N ASN A 102 -24.33 -4.56 17.11
CA ASN A 102 -25.01 -3.95 18.26
C ASN A 102 -25.08 -2.41 18.12
N ASP A 103 -25.53 -1.96 16.95
CA ASP A 103 -25.63 -0.55 16.53
C ASP A 103 -24.32 0.26 16.46
N LYS A 104 -23.17 -0.36 16.80
CA LYS A 104 -21.86 0.25 16.66
C LYS A 104 -21.28 0.01 15.27
N LYS A 105 -20.77 1.06 14.61
CA LYS A 105 -20.12 0.99 13.29
C LYS A 105 -18.79 0.26 13.38
N MET A 106 -18.73 -0.97 12.88
CA MET A 106 -17.53 -1.83 12.98
C MET A 106 -16.70 -1.87 11.71
N ASN A 107 -17.35 -1.77 10.55
CA ASN A 107 -16.63 -1.72 9.27
C ASN A 107 -17.36 -0.78 8.33
N HIS A 108 -16.57 -0.03 7.57
CA HIS A 108 -17.09 0.92 6.61
C HIS A 108 -16.17 1.00 5.41
N VAL A 109 -16.77 1.01 4.24
CA VAL A 109 -16.11 1.23 2.97
C VAL A 109 -16.89 2.31 2.24
N ASP A 110 -16.20 3.27 1.67
CA ASP A 110 -16.77 4.34 0.86
C ASP A 110 -15.84 4.55 -0.34
N VAL A 111 -16.37 4.42 -1.55
CA VAL A 111 -15.62 4.49 -2.81
C VAL A 111 -16.40 5.37 -3.76
N GLN A 112 -15.70 6.32 -4.37
CA GLN A 112 -16.22 7.16 -5.43
C GLN A 112 -15.24 7.16 -6.60
N TYR A 113 -15.75 6.81 -7.78
CA TYR A 113 -15.00 6.81 -9.03
C TYR A 113 -15.69 7.74 -10.03
N ASN A 114 -14.92 8.67 -10.60
CA ASN A 114 -15.38 9.54 -11.68
C ASN A 114 -14.81 9.02 -13.01
N LYS A 115 -15.68 8.52 -13.88
CA LYS A 115 -15.34 7.97 -15.19
C LYS A 115 -14.75 9.01 -16.14
N ALA A 116 -15.26 10.23 -16.14
CA ALA A 116 -14.81 11.29 -17.03
C ALA A 116 -13.36 11.71 -16.75
N THR A 117 -12.98 11.78 -15.47
CA THR A 117 -11.63 12.20 -15.07
C THR A 117 -10.68 11.05 -14.74
N GLY A 118 -11.23 9.86 -14.47
CA GLY A 118 -10.51 8.72 -13.90
C GLY A 118 -10.21 8.86 -12.40
N ALA A 119 -10.72 9.90 -11.73
CA ALA A 119 -10.43 10.16 -10.33
C ALA A 119 -11.08 9.10 -9.42
N LEU A 120 -10.33 8.65 -8.41
CA LEU A 120 -10.78 7.68 -7.43
C LEU A 120 -10.54 8.20 -6.02
N GLN A 121 -11.57 8.11 -5.20
CA GLN A 121 -11.49 8.28 -3.75
C GLN A 121 -11.99 6.98 -3.11
N ALA A 122 -11.24 6.43 -2.17
CA ALA A 122 -11.64 5.23 -1.45
C ALA A 122 -11.19 5.30 0.00
N GLN A 123 -12.13 5.04 0.91
CA GLN A 123 -11.90 4.99 2.35
C GLN A 123 -12.42 3.67 2.87
N ALA A 124 -11.63 3.00 3.71
CA ALA A 124 -12.05 1.80 4.39
C ALA A 124 -11.60 1.86 5.85
N THR A 125 -12.48 1.51 6.78
CA THR A 125 -12.18 1.39 8.21
C THR A 125 -12.69 0.05 8.73
N CYS A 126 -11.94 -0.57 9.62
CA CYS A 126 -12.29 -1.81 10.30
C CYS A 126 -11.89 -1.70 11.76
N GLU A 127 -12.87 -1.44 12.63
CA GLU A 127 -12.64 -1.29 14.06
C GLU A 127 -12.20 -2.61 14.72
N PHE A 128 -12.65 -3.77 14.22
CA PHE A 128 -12.26 -5.09 14.74
C PHE A 128 -10.75 -5.31 14.79
N HIS A 129 -10.03 -4.70 13.86
CA HIS A 129 -8.58 -4.87 13.71
C HIS A 129 -7.82 -3.55 13.88
N ASP A 130 -8.53 -2.49 14.29
CA ASP A 130 -8.04 -1.12 14.34
C ASP A 130 -7.28 -0.71 13.07
N ARG A 131 -7.92 -0.94 11.92
CA ARG A 131 -7.34 -0.65 10.60
C ARG A 131 -8.10 0.43 9.87
N ALA A 132 -7.38 1.28 9.15
CA ALA A 132 -7.96 2.20 8.19
C ALA A 132 -7.09 2.30 6.93
N LEU A 133 -7.74 2.57 5.81
CA LEU A 133 -7.15 2.90 4.51
C LEU A 133 -7.86 4.14 3.97
N ASP A 134 -7.09 5.07 3.42
CA ASP A 134 -7.56 6.23 2.69
C ASP A 134 -6.76 6.33 1.39
N LEU A 135 -7.45 6.54 0.27
CA LEU A 135 -6.87 6.57 -1.05
C LEU A 135 -7.52 7.70 -1.83
N LYS A 136 -6.70 8.59 -2.39
CA LYS A 136 -7.15 9.62 -3.32
C LYS A 136 -6.21 9.69 -4.51
N VAL A 137 -6.73 9.40 -5.70
CA VAL A 137 -5.98 9.39 -6.95
C VAL A 137 -6.66 10.32 -7.93
N ASP A 138 -5.90 11.18 -8.59
CA ASP A 138 -6.41 12.11 -9.60
C ASP A 138 -6.89 11.39 -10.87
N ASN A 139 -6.17 10.35 -11.30
CA ASN A 139 -6.53 9.47 -12.40
C ASN A 139 -5.91 8.08 -12.20
N VAL A 140 -6.74 7.04 -12.01
CA VAL A 140 -6.26 5.68 -11.72
C VAL A 140 -5.48 5.02 -12.87
N MET A 141 -5.71 5.45 -14.11
CA MET A 141 -5.04 4.89 -15.29
C MET A 141 -3.67 5.54 -15.52
N ASN A 142 -3.52 6.81 -15.14
CA ASN A 142 -2.30 7.58 -15.38
C ASN A 142 -2.09 8.67 -14.31
N PRO A 143 -1.80 8.29 -13.06
CA PRO A 143 -1.86 9.23 -11.94
C PRO A 143 -0.73 10.25 -12.02
N LYS A 144 -1.08 11.55 -11.96
CA LYS A 144 -0.08 12.60 -11.69
C LYS A 144 0.06 12.82 -10.19
N LEU A 145 -1.04 12.67 -9.44
CA LEU A 145 -1.08 12.85 -7.99
C LEU A 145 -1.89 11.73 -7.34
N ALA A 146 -1.29 11.08 -6.35
CA ALA A 146 -2.00 10.12 -5.52
C ALA A 146 -1.60 10.26 -4.06
N ASN A 147 -2.56 10.10 -3.14
CA ASN A 147 -2.34 10.12 -1.71
C ASN A 147 -2.87 8.81 -1.12
N TYR A 148 -2.06 8.21 -0.24
CA TYR A 148 -2.32 6.92 0.38
C TYR A 148 -2.14 7.06 1.89
N GLY A 149 -3.20 6.89 2.66
CA GLY A 149 -3.18 6.80 4.11
C GLY A 149 -3.45 5.36 4.54
N PHE A 150 -2.70 4.85 5.51
CA PHE A 150 -3.10 3.62 6.21
C PHE A 150 -2.80 3.69 7.69
N ARG A 151 -3.66 3.05 8.48
CA ARG A 151 -3.56 2.96 9.94
C ARG A 151 -3.64 1.49 10.35
N LEU A 152 -2.75 1.07 11.24
CA LEU A 152 -2.68 -0.27 11.83
C LEU A 152 -2.43 -0.13 13.32
N GLY A 153 -3.48 -0.29 14.13
CA GLY A 153 -3.42 0.04 15.55
C GLY A 153 -3.16 1.53 15.74
N GLN A 154 -2.19 1.83 16.61
CA GLN A 154 -1.70 3.18 16.87
C GLN A 154 -0.76 3.75 15.80
N LYS A 155 -0.35 2.95 14.81
CA LYS A 155 0.60 3.38 13.76
C LYS A 155 -0.16 3.93 12.56
N SER A 156 0.22 5.11 12.09
CA SER A 156 -0.40 5.77 10.95
C SER A 156 0.66 6.25 9.97
N TYR A 157 0.42 6.05 8.67
CA TYR A 157 1.31 6.47 7.60
C TYR A 157 0.52 7.19 6.52
N LYS A 158 1.03 8.32 6.02
CA LYS A 158 0.52 9.01 4.84
C LYS A 158 1.62 9.16 3.82
N PHE A 159 1.34 8.74 2.59
CA PHE A 159 2.25 8.86 1.46
C PHE A 159 1.61 9.65 0.34
N SER A 160 2.43 10.37 -0.42
CA SER A 160 2.03 10.99 -1.67
C SER A 160 2.94 10.59 -2.82
N VAL A 161 2.32 10.39 -3.96
CA VAL A 161 2.95 10.19 -5.25
C VAL A 161 2.74 11.44 -6.09
N ASN A 162 3.83 11.92 -6.68
CA ASN A 162 3.81 12.99 -7.68
C ASN A 162 4.57 12.52 -8.92
N ARG A 163 3.89 12.55 -10.07
CA ARG A 163 4.45 12.15 -11.36
C ARG A 163 4.41 13.30 -12.34
N VAL A 164 5.56 13.52 -12.96
CA VAL A 164 5.70 14.33 -14.17
C VAL A 164 5.78 13.36 -15.37
N PRO A 165 4.75 13.30 -16.24
CA PRO A 165 4.69 12.32 -17.32
C PRO A 165 5.95 12.28 -18.18
N LYS A 166 6.47 11.07 -18.45
CA LYS A 166 7.71 10.83 -19.21
C LYS A 166 9.00 11.39 -18.57
N GLU A 167 8.92 12.02 -17.40
CA GLU A 167 10.07 12.66 -16.75
C GLU A 167 10.42 12.03 -15.42
N SER A 168 9.48 12.01 -14.46
CA SER A 168 9.78 11.52 -13.12
C SER A 168 8.57 11.01 -12.36
N ILE A 169 8.82 10.17 -11.36
CA ILE A 169 7.87 9.77 -10.33
C ILE A 169 8.56 9.93 -8.97
N SER A 170 7.87 10.56 -8.03
CA SER A 170 8.32 10.74 -6.65
C SER A 170 7.28 10.14 -5.71
N LEU A 171 7.73 9.34 -4.75
CA LEU A 171 6.95 8.83 -3.62
C LEU A 171 7.55 9.40 -2.34
N LYS A 172 6.75 10.00 -1.47
CA LYS A 172 7.20 10.50 -0.16
C LYS A 172 6.25 10.12 0.95
N LEU A 173 6.80 9.92 2.15
CA LEU A 173 6.08 9.86 3.41
C LEU A 173 5.83 11.30 3.89
N ASP A 174 4.57 11.69 4.02
CA ASP A 174 4.15 13.01 4.46
C ASP A 174 3.98 13.09 5.98
N SER A 175 3.49 12.00 6.60
CA SER A 175 3.35 11.90 8.05
C SER A 175 3.43 10.45 8.51
N ALA A 176 3.98 10.24 9.71
CA ALA A 176 4.17 8.91 10.27
C ALA A 176 4.07 8.93 11.81
N GLU A 177 2.86 8.76 12.33
CA GLU A 177 2.63 8.75 13.79
C GLU A 177 2.87 7.34 14.35
N ASN A 178 3.63 7.25 15.46
CA ASN A 178 4.03 5.98 16.11
C ASN A 178 4.65 4.94 15.14
N SER A 179 5.27 5.44 14.07
CA SER A 179 5.74 4.68 12.92
C SER A 179 7.18 4.18 13.10
N GLN A 180 7.59 3.15 12.33
CA GLN A 180 9.00 2.72 12.26
C GLN A 180 9.87 3.63 11.37
N TRP A 181 9.24 4.42 10.51
CA TRP A 181 9.86 5.36 9.58
C TRP A 181 9.63 6.80 10.05
N LYS A 182 10.70 7.58 10.11
CA LYS A 182 10.65 9.04 10.31
C LYS A 182 10.58 9.75 8.95
N GLU A 183 11.31 9.23 7.96
CA GLU A 183 11.36 9.78 6.61
C GLU A 183 11.44 8.63 5.60
N PHE A 184 10.75 8.79 4.47
CA PHE A 184 10.89 7.93 3.31
C PHE A 184 10.59 8.75 2.06
N LYS A 185 11.54 8.85 1.14
CA LYS A 185 11.41 9.58 -0.11
C LYS A 185 12.14 8.84 -1.21
N VAL A 186 11.44 8.54 -2.31
CA VAL A 186 12.00 7.93 -3.51
C VAL A 186 11.66 8.85 -4.68
N ARG A 187 12.63 9.11 -5.55
CA ARG A 187 12.44 9.79 -6.83
C ARG A 187 13.13 8.98 -7.91
N VAL A 188 12.38 8.58 -8.93
CA VAL A 188 12.92 7.98 -10.15
C VAL A 188 12.72 8.99 -11.27
N SER A 189 13.79 9.36 -11.96
CA SER A 189 13.80 10.36 -13.02
C SER A 189 14.50 9.85 -14.27
N ARG A 190 13.99 10.26 -15.43
CA ARG A 190 14.56 10.02 -16.76
C ARG A 190 15.42 11.18 -17.28
N LYS A 191 15.43 12.30 -16.56
CA LYS A 191 16.12 13.54 -16.98
C LYS A 191 17.14 14.05 -15.95
N GLU A 192 17.02 13.59 -14.71
CA GLU A 192 17.79 14.07 -13.56
C GLU A 192 18.21 12.89 -12.69
N LYS A 193 18.92 13.18 -11.60
CA LYS A 193 19.26 12.18 -10.59
C LYS A 193 18.02 11.49 -10.02
N SER A 194 18.11 10.17 -9.92
CA SER A 194 17.18 9.35 -9.13
C SER A 194 17.74 9.20 -7.71
N SER A 195 16.88 9.13 -6.69
CA SER A 195 17.30 9.11 -5.29
C SER A 195 16.35 8.33 -4.40
N ILE A 196 16.88 7.81 -3.30
CA ILE A 196 16.15 7.22 -2.19
C ILE A 196 16.73 7.77 -0.88
N ASN A 197 15.87 8.30 -0.03
CA ASN A 197 16.19 8.74 1.32
C ASN A 197 15.23 8.04 2.28
N MET A 198 15.78 7.39 3.30
CA MET A 198 15.01 6.64 4.28
C MET A 198 15.62 6.86 5.67
N VAL A 199 14.81 7.26 6.64
CA VAL A 199 15.22 7.41 8.03
C VAL A 199 14.25 6.65 8.90
N ARG A 200 14.76 5.74 9.73
CA ARG A 200 13.97 4.99 10.72
C ARG A 200 13.85 5.78 12.02
N ALA A 201 12.84 5.45 12.81
CA ALA A 201 12.61 6.04 14.13
C ALA A 201 13.79 5.83 15.10
N ASN A 202 14.55 4.75 14.94
CA ASN A 202 15.76 4.46 15.74
C ASN A 202 17.03 5.18 15.25
N GLY A 203 16.90 6.11 14.29
CA GLY A 203 18.02 6.88 13.74
C GLY A 203 18.84 6.18 12.66
N ALA A 204 18.51 4.94 12.28
CA ALA A 204 19.13 4.32 11.10
C ALA A 204 18.71 5.06 9.83
N ALA A 205 19.66 5.41 8.98
CA ALA A 205 19.43 6.21 7.79
C ALA A 205 20.10 5.60 6.55
N LEU A 206 19.47 5.77 5.41
CA LEU A 206 19.97 5.41 4.09
C LEU A 206 19.69 6.57 3.14
N ASN A 207 20.71 7.08 2.48
CA ASN A 207 20.60 8.07 1.43
C ASN A 207 21.42 7.60 0.23
N ALA A 208 20.76 7.32 -0.89
CA ALA A 208 21.43 6.90 -2.11
C ALA A 208 20.86 7.64 -3.31
N TRP A 209 21.71 7.89 -4.30
CA TRP A 209 21.28 8.50 -5.55
C TRP A 209 22.15 8.05 -6.72
N ILE A 210 21.59 8.15 -7.92
CA ILE A 210 22.29 7.89 -9.18
C ILE A 210 21.95 8.99 -10.18
N ASP A 211 22.97 9.56 -10.79
CA ASP A 211 22.89 10.51 -11.89
C ASP A 211 23.56 9.90 -13.14
N PRO A 212 22.79 9.22 -14.00
CA PRO A 212 23.30 8.69 -15.25
C PRO A 212 23.33 9.75 -16.37
N TYR A 213 22.78 10.95 -16.13
CA TYR A 213 22.52 11.99 -17.13
C TYR A 213 23.55 13.11 -17.13
N GLY A 214 24.45 13.16 -16.15
CA GLY A 214 25.55 14.12 -16.14
C GLY A 214 26.34 14.12 -17.45
N LEU A 215 26.61 15.33 -17.96
CA LEU A 215 27.18 15.54 -19.30
C LEU A 215 28.60 14.97 -19.41
N LYS A 216 29.45 15.29 -18.44
CA LYS A 216 30.85 14.82 -18.39
C LYS A 216 31.00 13.54 -17.58
N GLU A 217 30.21 13.40 -16.52
CA GLU A 217 30.34 12.30 -15.56
C GLU A 217 28.99 11.70 -15.21
N LYS A 218 28.97 10.38 -15.04
CA LYS A 218 27.85 9.67 -14.39
C LYS A 218 28.27 9.35 -12.96
N ARG A 219 27.39 9.54 -12.00
CA ARG A 219 27.71 9.38 -10.58
C ARG A 219 26.67 8.55 -9.86
N ALA A 220 27.09 7.76 -8.89
CA ALA A 220 26.21 7.13 -7.92
C ALA A 220 26.81 7.30 -6.52
N HIS A 221 25.96 7.43 -5.53
CA HIS A 221 26.36 7.64 -4.15
C HIS A 221 25.49 6.80 -3.21
N LEU A 222 26.10 6.35 -2.13
CA LEU A 222 25.46 5.63 -1.04
C LEU A 222 26.00 6.17 0.28
N ASP A 223 25.11 6.59 1.16
CA ASP A 223 25.37 6.91 2.55
C ASP A 223 24.42 6.08 3.43
N PHE A 224 24.98 5.35 4.37
CA PHE A 224 24.26 4.46 5.27
C PHE A 224 24.76 4.64 6.71
N LYS A 225 23.82 4.81 7.63
CA LYS A 225 24.08 4.96 9.05
C LYS A 225 23.23 3.99 9.86
N SER A 226 23.86 3.25 10.76
CA SER A 226 23.19 2.32 11.67
C SER A 226 23.67 2.52 13.12
N PRO A 227 22.87 3.20 13.96
CA PRO A 227 23.16 3.32 15.39
C PRO A 227 23.26 1.96 16.09
N LYS A 228 22.44 0.97 15.69
CA LYS A 228 22.44 -0.38 16.27
C LYS A 228 23.80 -1.08 16.15
N TYR A 229 24.50 -0.86 15.04
CA TYR A 229 25.81 -1.47 14.79
C TYR A 229 26.97 -0.48 14.96
N ASN A 230 26.65 0.76 15.36
CA ASN A 230 27.57 1.89 15.44
C ASN A 230 28.43 2.00 14.17
N LEU A 231 27.75 1.95 13.02
CA LEU A 231 28.36 1.80 11.70
C LEU A 231 27.86 2.88 10.76
N ASP A 232 28.80 3.58 10.13
CA ASP A 232 28.55 4.61 9.12
C ASP A 232 29.33 4.24 7.86
N HIS A 233 28.69 4.25 6.70
CA HIS A 233 29.29 3.92 5.41
C HIS A 233 28.95 4.99 4.39
N THR A 234 29.95 5.44 3.63
CA THR A 234 29.74 6.33 2.48
C THR A 234 30.53 5.81 1.30
N GLY A 235 29.96 5.83 0.11
CA GLY A 235 30.65 5.46 -1.11
C GLY A 235 30.13 6.20 -2.33
N ASP A 236 31.04 6.45 -3.26
CA ASP A 236 30.83 7.13 -4.51
C ASP A 236 31.36 6.28 -5.66
N ILE A 237 30.61 6.21 -6.74
CA ILE A 237 31.02 5.62 -8.01
C ILE A 237 30.93 6.72 -9.06
N VAL A 238 32.00 6.94 -9.82
CA VAL A 238 32.06 7.96 -10.86
C VAL A 238 32.56 7.34 -12.15
N TYR A 239 31.84 7.61 -13.24
CA TYR A 239 32.30 7.31 -14.60
C TYR A 239 32.45 8.61 -15.39
N ASN A 240 33.69 9.00 -15.68
CA ASN A 240 34.01 10.12 -16.55
C ASN A 240 33.99 9.65 -18.01
N LYS A 241 33.10 10.26 -18.81
CA LYS A 241 32.90 9.93 -20.23
C LYS A 241 34.03 10.41 -21.13
N VAL A 242 34.71 11.49 -20.75
CA VAL A 242 35.80 12.11 -21.52
C VAL A 242 37.04 11.23 -21.43
N ASP A 243 37.43 10.90 -20.20
CA ASP A 243 38.65 10.13 -19.93
C ASP A 243 38.40 8.61 -19.93
N ARG A 244 37.13 8.20 -20.08
CA ARG A 244 36.65 6.81 -19.98
C ARG A 244 37.11 6.15 -18.67
N LYS A 245 37.16 6.93 -17.60
CA LYS A 245 37.69 6.54 -16.29
C LYS A 245 36.52 6.20 -15.36
N PHE A 246 36.58 5.02 -14.75
CA PHE A 246 35.70 4.59 -13.68
C PHE A 246 36.45 4.67 -12.35
N THR A 247 35.87 5.31 -11.34
CA THR A 247 36.36 5.27 -9.96
C THR A 247 35.28 4.80 -9.01
N TRP A 248 35.69 4.10 -7.96
CA TRP A 248 34.85 3.76 -6.83
C TRP A 248 35.62 3.98 -5.55
N ASP A 249 35.17 4.94 -4.75
CA ASP A 249 35.69 5.24 -3.44
C ASP A 249 34.63 4.92 -2.39
N SER A 250 34.95 4.17 -1.36
CA SER A 250 34.05 3.99 -0.21
C SER A 250 34.80 3.80 1.09
N LYS A 251 34.16 4.23 2.17
CA LYS A 251 34.68 4.17 3.53
C LYS A 251 33.58 3.70 4.48
N THR A 252 33.96 2.87 5.44
CA THR A 252 33.13 2.42 6.53
C THR A 252 33.83 2.76 7.83
N ASN A 253 33.13 3.47 8.71
CA ASN A 253 33.52 3.67 10.08
C ASN A 253 32.71 2.73 10.98
N ARG A 254 33.36 2.19 11.99
CA ARG A 254 32.72 1.43 13.07
C ARG A 254 33.19 1.99 14.40
N ASN A 255 32.27 2.29 15.29
CA ASN A 255 32.57 2.95 16.57
C ASN A 255 33.30 4.29 16.42
N GLY A 256 32.96 5.08 15.41
CA GLY A 256 33.59 6.36 15.13
C GLY A 256 35.02 6.27 14.57
N GLN A 257 35.53 5.07 14.33
CA GLN A 257 36.88 4.83 13.81
C GLN A 257 36.84 4.22 12.40
N PRO A 258 37.80 4.53 11.52
CA PRO A 258 37.95 3.86 10.23
C PRO A 258 38.02 2.34 10.40
N TYR A 259 37.19 1.61 9.65
CA TYR A 259 37.11 0.14 9.72
C TYR A 259 37.39 -0.52 8.36
N LEU A 260 36.91 0.08 7.27
CA LEU A 260 37.11 -0.43 5.92
C LEU A 260 37.21 0.73 4.94
N THR A 261 38.19 0.72 4.05
CA THR A 261 38.22 1.60 2.88
C THR A 261 38.38 0.76 1.62
N PHE A 262 37.66 1.14 0.57
CA PHE A 262 37.79 0.57 -0.75
C PHE A 262 38.01 1.70 -1.76
N GLU A 263 38.99 1.51 -2.63
CA GLU A 263 39.34 2.42 -3.69
C GLU A 263 39.57 1.59 -4.94
N ALA A 264 38.92 1.94 -6.05
CA ALA A 264 39.17 1.29 -7.32
C ALA A 264 39.16 2.29 -8.46
N GLN A 265 40.01 2.01 -9.44
CA GLN A 265 40.12 2.77 -10.68
C GLN A 265 40.22 1.80 -11.84
N CYS A 266 39.38 2.01 -12.87
CA CYS A 266 39.54 1.38 -14.16
C CYS A 266 39.65 2.47 -15.23
N ALA A 267 40.76 2.48 -15.97
CA ALA A 267 41.05 3.51 -16.96
C ALA A 267 41.80 2.91 -18.16
N PRO A 268 41.38 3.17 -19.41
CA PRO A 268 42.05 2.64 -20.61
C PRO A 268 43.48 3.14 -20.78
N ARG A 269 43.78 4.33 -20.24
CA ARG A 269 45.05 5.04 -20.46
C ARG A 269 45.95 5.11 -19.23
N GLN A 270 45.52 4.60 -18.08
CA GLN A 270 46.26 4.61 -16.82
C GLN A 270 46.28 3.21 -16.22
N ARG A 271 47.10 3.00 -15.19
CA ARG A 271 47.07 1.77 -14.40
C ARG A 271 45.69 1.59 -13.79
N SER A 272 45.09 0.41 -13.99
CA SER A 272 43.83 0.04 -13.34
C SER A 272 44.17 -0.68 -12.04
N TYR A 273 43.41 -0.40 -10.99
CA TYR A 273 43.67 -0.95 -9.67
C TYR A 273 42.41 -1.10 -8.84
N PHE A 274 42.50 -1.94 -7.83
CA PHE A 274 41.64 -1.85 -6.66
C PHE A 274 42.46 -2.09 -5.39
N ILE A 275 42.08 -1.39 -4.34
CA ILE A 275 42.71 -1.41 -3.03
C ILE A 275 41.59 -1.59 -2.00
N LEU A 276 41.66 -2.68 -1.24
CA LEU A 276 40.79 -2.92 -0.10
C LEU A 276 41.65 -2.90 1.18
N LYS A 277 41.34 -2.00 2.10
CA LYS A 277 42.02 -1.91 3.41
C LYS A 277 41.01 -2.17 4.51
N LYS A 278 41.24 -3.23 5.29
CA LYS A 278 40.54 -3.47 6.56
C LYS A 278 41.41 -2.96 7.69
N ILE A 279 40.85 -2.07 8.52
CA ILE A 279 41.55 -1.41 9.62
C ILE A 279 40.98 -1.99 10.92
N LYS A 280 41.82 -2.68 11.69
CA LYS A 280 41.45 -3.21 13.02
C LYS A 280 41.87 -2.26 14.14
N SER A 281 43.04 -1.64 13.98
CA SER A 281 43.58 -0.54 14.77
C SER A 281 44.48 0.32 13.86
N PRO A 282 44.91 1.52 14.27
CA PRO A 282 45.84 2.34 13.47
C PRO A 282 47.10 1.57 13.03
N ASP A 283 47.56 0.64 13.86
CA ASP A 283 48.78 -0.16 13.65
C ASP A 283 48.52 -1.57 13.07
N ASP A 284 47.25 -2.01 12.97
CA ASP A 284 46.86 -3.33 12.42
C ASP A 284 45.91 -3.15 11.23
N VAL A 285 46.52 -3.12 10.03
CA VAL A 285 45.83 -2.95 8.75
C VAL A 285 46.09 -4.15 7.85
N SER A 286 45.02 -4.82 7.42
CA SER A 286 45.08 -5.82 6.35
C SER A 286 44.77 -5.14 5.01
N LYS A 287 45.69 -5.24 4.05
CA LYS A 287 45.61 -4.57 2.75
C LYS A 287 45.68 -5.59 1.62
N LEU A 288 44.73 -5.52 0.69
CA LEU A 288 44.76 -6.24 -0.58
C LEU A 288 44.86 -5.21 -1.70
N GLU A 289 45.85 -5.36 -2.56
CA GLU A 289 46.05 -4.50 -3.73
C GLU A 289 46.17 -5.36 -4.97
N TYR A 290 45.47 -4.95 -6.02
CA TYR A 290 45.64 -5.50 -7.35
C TYR A 290 45.91 -4.35 -8.30
N PHE A 291 46.89 -4.57 -9.17
CA PHE A 291 47.22 -3.64 -10.22
C PHE A 291 47.31 -4.38 -11.54
N GLN A 292 46.70 -3.81 -12.58
CA GLN A 292 46.91 -4.25 -13.94
C GLN A 292 47.75 -3.18 -14.64
N ASP A 293 48.98 -3.55 -14.96
CA ASP A 293 49.85 -2.76 -15.82
C ASP A 293 49.45 -2.97 -17.28
N LYS A 294 49.62 -1.93 -18.10
CA LYS A 294 49.41 -2.07 -19.55
C LYS A 294 50.50 -2.99 -20.10
N GLY A 295 50.10 -4.09 -20.74
CA GLY A 295 50.89 -4.70 -21.81
C GLY A 295 50.79 -3.86 -23.08
#